data_AF-H5SIX0-F1
#
_entry.id   AF-H5SIX0-F1
#
_cell.length_a   1.000
_cell.length_b   1.000
_cell.length_c   1.000
_cell.angle_alpha   90.00
_cell.angle_beta   90.00
_cell.angle_gamma   90.00
#
_symmetry.space_group_name_H-M   'P 1'
#
loop_
_entity.id
_entity.type
_entity.pdbx_description
1 polymer ?
#
loop_
_entity_poly.entity_id
_entity_poly.type
_entity_poly.pdbx_seq_one_letter_code
_entity_poly.pdbx_strand_id
1 'polypeptide(L)' 'VGGERLALPTLVVAPVESIAANPSGYGLSVELPGLGKVDFKDIRQIL' A
#
# COMPACT_ATOMS: atom_id res chain seq x y z
N VAL A 1 -0.90 20.97 26.95
CA VAL A 1 -1.49 20.29 25.79
C VAL A 1 -0.63 20.65 24.58
N GLY A 2 0.36 19.80 24.26
CA GLY A 2 1.39 20.11 23.26
C GLY A 2 0.78 20.05 21.85
N GLY A 3 0.69 21.20 21.19
CA GLY A 3 0.01 21.39 19.91
C GLY A 3 0.79 20.92 18.69
N GLU A 4 1.50 19.79 18.78
CA GLU A 4 2.17 19.22 17.61
C GLU A 4 1.13 18.62 16.65
N ARG A 5 1.19 19.07 15.39
CA ARG A 5 0.36 18.51 14.32
C ARG A 5 0.98 17.20 13.85
N LEU A 6 0.33 16.09 14.17
CA LEU A 6 0.71 14.77 13.65
C LEU A 6 0.04 14.54 12.30
N ALA A 7 0.83 14.12 11.31
CA ALA A 7 0.29 13.65 10.05
C ALA A 7 -0.40 12.29 10.27
N LEU A 8 -1.68 12.21 9.91
CA LEU A 8 -2.44 10.97 10.01
C LEU A 8 -2.39 10.22 8.66
N PRO A 9 -2.14 8.91 8.66
CA PRO A 9 -2.18 8.13 7.44
C PRO A 9 -3.61 8.06 6.90
N THR A 10 -3.76 8.35 5.61
CA THR A 10 -5.05 8.19 4.91
C THR A 10 -5.10 6.81 4.26
N LEU A 11 -6.23 6.12 4.38
CA LEU A 11 -6.47 4.83 3.72
C LEU A 11 -7.29 5.05 2.45
N VAL A 12 -6.87 4.40 1.37
CA VAL A 12 -7.56 4.46 0.08
C VAL A 12 -7.94 3.03 -0.31
N VAL A 13 -9.17 2.86 -0.76
CA VAL A 13 -9.64 1.58 -1.31
C VAL A 13 -9.39 1.59 -2.81
N ALA A 14 -8.73 0.55 -3.31
CA ALA A 14 -8.47 0.36 -4.73
C ALA A 14 -8.63 -1.12 -5.10
N PRO A 15 -9.15 -1.43 -6.30
CA PRO A 15 -9.17 -2.80 -6.79
C PRO A 15 -7.74 -3.27 -7.12
N VAL A 16 -7.51 -4.58 -7.04
CA VAL A 16 -6.23 -5.17 -7.43
C VAL A 16 -6.24 -5.46 -8.93
N GLU A 17 -5.25 -4.95 -9.65
CA GLU A 17 -5.08 -5.21 -11.08
C GLU A 17 -4.22 -6.45 -11.32
N SER A 18 -3.07 -6.53 -10.66
CA SER A 18 -2.19 -7.71 -10.74
C SER A 18 -1.33 -7.90 -9.49
N ILE A 19 -0.75 -9.09 -9.34
CA ILE A 19 0.16 -9.43 -8.25
C ILE A 19 1.41 -10.06 -8.86
N ALA A 20 2.59 -9.59 -8.46
CA ALA A 20 3.87 -10.07 -8.96
C ALA A 20 4.87 -10.30 -7.82
N ALA A 21 5.70 -11.33 -7.94
CA ALA A 21 6.85 -11.51 -7.06
C ALA A 21 7.87 -10.39 -7.27
N ASN A 22 8.42 -9.84 -6.19
CA ASN A 22 9.43 -8.79 -6.30
C ASN A 22 10.76 -9.41 -6.78
N PRO A 23 11.38 -8.92 -7.88
CA PRO A 23 12.64 -9.49 -8.39
C PRO A 23 13.84 -9.25 -7.46
N SER A 24 13.72 -8.35 -6.49
CA SER A 24 14.83 -7.90 -5.62
C SER A 24 14.95 -8.67 -4.29
N GLY A 25 14.03 -9.58 -3.97
CA GLY A 25 14.01 -10.29 -2.68
C GLY A 25 12.68 -11.00 -2.39
N TYR A 26 12.52 -11.48 -1.14
CA TYR A 26 11.28 -12.12 -0.67
C TYR A 26 10.14 -11.09 -0.54
N GLY A 27 9.06 -11.26 -1.30
CA GLY A 27 7.84 -10.46 -1.15
C GLY A 27 6.94 -10.45 -2.39
N LEU A 28 5.67 -10.10 -2.19
CA LEU A 28 4.70 -9.83 -3.24
C LEU A 28 4.54 -8.31 -3.41
N SER A 29 4.45 -7.88 -4.67
CA SER A 29 4.04 -6.53 -5.07
C SER A 29 2.66 -6.60 -5.69
N VAL A 30 1.84 -5.61 -5.39
CA VAL A 30 0.46 -5.51 -5.88
C VAL A 30 0.34 -4.27 -6.74
N GLU A 31 -0.16 -4.44 -7.96
CA GLU A 31 -0.44 -3.35 -8.88
C GLU A 31 -1.85 -2.84 -8.63
N LEU A 32 -1.96 -1.56 -8.30
CA LEU A 32 -3.21 -0.86 -8.04
C LEU A 32 -3.42 0.22 -9.11
N PRO A 33 -4.61 0.31 -9.75
CA PRO A 33 -4.84 1.25 -10.83
C PRO A 33 -4.79 2.69 -10.31
N GLY A 34 -3.98 3.52 -10.98
CA GLY A 34 -3.76 4.92 -10.60
C GLY A 34 -2.81 5.14 -9.40
N LEU A 35 -2.43 4.08 -8.68
CA LEU A 35 -1.48 4.12 -7.56
C LEU A 35 -0.14 3.44 -7.90
N GLY A 36 -0.13 2.58 -8.94
CA GLY A 36 1.05 1.84 -9.38
C GLY A 36 1.33 0.63 -8.51
N LYS A 37 2.60 0.23 -8.44
CA LYS A 37 3.04 -0.89 -7.60
C LYS A 37 3.17 -0.49 -6.13
N VAL A 38 2.53 -1.30 -5.27
CA VAL A 38 2.54 -1.16 -3.83
C VAL A 38 3.05 -2.46 -3.20
N ASP A 39 3.88 -2.34 -2.16
CA ASP A 39 4.33 -3.51 -1.41
C ASP A 39 3.18 -4.06 -0.57
N PHE A 40 3.10 -5.39 -0.45
CA PHE A 40 2.04 -6.03 0.35
C PHE A 40 2.01 -5.57 1.82
N LYS A 41 3.15 -5.11 2.35
CA LYS A 41 3.28 -4.58 3.73
C LYS A 41 2.50 -3.28 3.96
N ASP A 42 2.24 -2.52 2.89
CA ASP A 42 1.56 -1.23 2.95
C ASP A 42 0.02 -1.40 2.81
N ILE A 43 -0.44 -2.62 2.49
CA ILE A 43 -1.86 -2.98 2.44
C ILE A 43 -2.37 -3.23 3.86
N ARG A 44 -3.35 -2.43 4.29
CA ARG A 44 -3.95 -2.57 5.62
C ARG A 44 -5.03 -3.63 5.72
N GLN A 45 -5.81 -3.82 4.65
CA GLN A 45 -6.95 -4.73 4.63
C GLN A 45 -7.26 -5.18 3.20
N ILE A 46 -7.74 -6.42 3.07
CA ILE A 46 -8.31 -7.00 1.84
C ILE A 46 -9.81 -7.20 2.08
N LEU A 47 -10.63 -6.75 1.14
CA LEU A 47 -12.10 -6.86 1.17
C LEU A 47 -12.58 -8.04 0.33
#